data_AF-A0A956TLD7-F1
#
_entry.id   AF-A0A956TLD7-F1
#
_cell.length_a   1.000
_cell.length_b   1.000
_cell.length_c   1.000
_cell.angle_alpha   90.00
_cell.angle_beta   90.00
_cell.angle_gamma   90.00
#
_symmetry.space_group_name_H-M   'P 1'
#
loop_
_entity.id
_entity.type
_entity.pdbx_description
1 polymer ?
#
loop_
_entity_poly.entity_id
_entity_poly.type
_entity_poly.pdbx_seq_one_letter_code
_entity_poly.pdbx_strand_id
1 'polypeptide(L)'
;MSSTSPRSRATIVDYLKDLSRPVWKPVTATLTAAPGAPRLGGTPLIGEGYPFPRCRKCSGLLTLFLQLPLGDLPAGEEELRDAGFEKALPDSILQLFCCIDSEKKCFLATFDDPECGALEIRTVPAGTAPLACPSRALSTAFPARTIIGWERRQFDYPSFCELSIA
;
A
#
# COMPACT_ATOMS: atom_id res chain seq x y z
N MET A 1 35.04 -27.33 1.87
CA MET A 1 34.19 -26.95 0.72
C MET A 1 32.92 -27.76 0.80
N SER A 2 31.90 -27.30 1.54
CA SER A 2 30.64 -28.02 1.67
C SER A 2 29.72 -27.68 0.51
N SER A 3 29.56 -28.68 -0.36
CA SER A 3 28.58 -28.74 -1.44
C SER A 3 27.17 -28.77 -0.85
N THR A 4 26.41 -27.69 -1.02
CA THR A 4 24.97 -27.68 -0.72
C THR A 4 24.24 -28.37 -1.88
N SER A 5 23.72 -29.56 -1.61
CA SER A 5 22.88 -30.31 -2.57
C SER A 5 21.70 -29.46 -3.04
N PRO A 6 21.36 -29.44 -4.36
CA PRO A 6 20.17 -28.75 -4.82
C PRO A 6 18.93 -29.47 -4.28
N ARG A 7 18.21 -28.84 -3.35
CA ARG A 7 16.89 -29.31 -2.92
C ARG A 7 16.02 -29.45 -4.18
N SER A 8 15.41 -30.61 -4.36
CA SER A 8 14.50 -30.84 -5.49
C SER A 8 13.38 -29.80 -5.48
N ARG A 9 12.85 -29.44 -6.66
CA ARG A 9 11.74 -28.47 -6.77
C ARG A 9 10.54 -28.82 -5.87
N ALA A 10 10.27 -30.11 -5.67
CA ALA A 10 9.20 -30.58 -4.77
C ALA A 10 9.47 -30.18 -3.31
N THR A 11 10.72 -30.36 -2.84
CA THR A 11 11.14 -30.02 -1.47
C THR A 11 11.06 -28.52 -1.18
N ILE A 12 11.29 -27.66 -2.18
CA ILE A 12 11.18 -26.21 -2.03
C ILE A 12 9.72 -25.78 -1.95
N VAL A 13 8.85 -26.34 -2.78
CA VAL A 13 7.42 -26.01 -2.77
C VAL A 13 6.76 -26.37 -1.43
N ASP A 14 7.09 -27.52 -0.87
CA ASP A 14 6.53 -27.92 0.44
C ASP A 14 7.06 -27.04 1.57
N TYR A 15 8.35 -26.71 1.57
CA TYR A 15 8.92 -25.73 2.50
C TYR A 15 8.25 -24.34 2.42
N LEU A 16 7.93 -23.87 1.21
CA LEU A 16 7.27 -22.58 1.04
C LEU A 16 5.79 -22.61 1.47
N LYS A 17 5.09 -23.74 1.34
CA LYS A 17 3.71 -23.89 1.83
C LYS A 17 3.62 -23.69 3.34
N ASP A 18 4.57 -24.25 4.08
CA ASP A 18 4.61 -24.11 5.55
C ASP A 18 4.84 -22.65 5.99
N LEU A 19 5.43 -21.83 5.13
CA LEU A 19 5.66 -20.40 5.36
C LEU A 19 4.61 -19.50 4.70
N SER A 20 3.60 -20.08 4.05
CA SER A 20 2.60 -19.29 3.36
C SER A 20 1.66 -18.61 4.36
N ARG A 21 1.24 -17.39 4.02
CA ARG A 21 0.24 -16.64 4.79
C ARG A 21 -1.02 -16.41 3.97
N PRO A 22 -2.19 -16.26 4.62
CA PRO A 22 -3.38 -15.76 3.95
C PRO A 22 -3.12 -14.39 3.32
N VAL A 23 -3.68 -14.15 2.14
CA VAL A 23 -3.59 -12.85 1.48
C VAL A 23 -4.93 -12.45 0.88
N TRP A 24 -5.23 -11.15 0.91
CA TRP A 24 -6.45 -10.61 0.36
C TRP A 24 -6.13 -9.75 -0.85
N LYS A 25 -6.70 -10.14 -2.00
CA LYS A 25 -6.60 -9.37 -3.23
C LYS A 25 -7.76 -8.38 -3.29
N PRO A 26 -7.51 -7.07 -3.49
CA PRO A 26 -8.59 -6.11 -3.66
C PRO A 26 -9.33 -6.37 -4.99
N VAL A 27 -10.65 -6.45 -4.93
CA VAL A 27 -11.54 -6.45 -6.09
C VAL A 27 -11.85 -4.99 -6.42
N THR A 28 -11.61 -4.56 -7.67
CA THR A 28 -11.74 -3.15 -8.04
C THR A 28 -12.70 -2.92 -9.20
N ALA A 29 -13.36 -1.76 -9.18
CA ALA A 29 -14.23 -1.28 -10.24
C ALA A 29 -13.91 0.18 -10.63
N THR A 30 -14.22 0.55 -11.87
CA THR A 30 -14.15 1.95 -12.34
C THR A 30 -15.46 2.64 -11.99
N LEU A 31 -15.54 3.19 -10.77
CA LEU A 31 -16.73 3.88 -10.27
C LEU A 31 -16.31 5.15 -9.55
N THR A 32 -17.12 6.20 -9.66
CA THR A 32 -16.98 7.39 -8.82
C THR A 32 -17.29 7.01 -7.38
N ALA A 33 -16.32 7.18 -6.48
CA ALA A 33 -16.50 6.88 -5.07
C ALA A 33 -16.42 8.15 -4.21
N ALA A 34 -17.16 8.14 -3.11
CA ALA A 34 -17.19 9.22 -2.13
C ALA A 34 -15.77 9.55 -1.61
N PRO A 35 -15.51 10.81 -1.19
CA PRO A 35 -14.27 11.14 -0.49
C PRO A 35 -14.00 10.17 0.66
N GLY A 36 -12.75 9.75 0.82
CA GLY A 36 -12.36 8.78 1.83
C GLY A 36 -12.57 7.30 1.47
N ALA A 37 -13.40 6.97 0.48
CA ALA A 37 -13.64 5.57 0.09
C ALA A 37 -12.35 4.82 -0.34
N PRO A 38 -12.29 3.49 -0.12
CA PRO A 38 -11.12 2.67 -0.42
C PRO A 38 -10.87 2.63 -1.93
N ARG A 39 -9.63 2.91 -2.35
CA ARG A 39 -9.28 3.00 -3.76
C ARG A 39 -7.78 2.85 -4.02
N LEU A 40 -7.47 2.42 -5.24
CA LEU A 40 -6.16 2.61 -5.85
C LEU A 40 -6.21 3.84 -6.76
N GLY A 41 -5.18 4.68 -6.68
CA GLY A 41 -5.08 5.89 -7.49
C GLY A 41 -6.20 6.92 -7.26
N GLY A 42 -6.30 7.86 -8.20
CA GLY A 42 -7.25 8.95 -8.17
C GLY A 42 -6.89 10.07 -7.20
N THR A 43 -7.91 10.84 -6.81
CA THR A 43 -7.76 11.97 -5.90
C THR A 43 -7.79 11.50 -4.43
N PRO A 44 -6.75 11.77 -3.63
CA PRO A 44 -6.74 11.48 -2.20
C PRO A 44 -7.72 12.37 -1.43
N LEU A 45 -8.17 11.89 -0.27
CA LEU A 45 -8.74 12.73 0.76
C LEU A 45 -7.64 13.61 1.35
N ILE A 46 -7.72 14.90 1.08
CA ILE A 46 -6.82 15.92 1.62
C ILE A 46 -7.66 16.81 2.52
N GLY A 47 -7.16 17.15 3.69
CA GLY A 47 -7.84 18.05 4.62
C GLY A 47 -6.91 19.08 5.22
N GLU A 48 -7.49 19.95 6.04
CA GLU A 48 -6.74 20.92 6.82
C GLU A 48 -5.76 20.19 7.75
N GLY A 49 -4.51 20.63 7.79
CA GLY A 49 -3.42 19.95 8.52
C GLY A 49 -2.74 18.80 7.77
N TYR A 50 -3.27 18.36 6.62
CA TYR A 50 -2.69 17.26 5.83
C TYR A 50 -2.31 17.73 4.42
N PRO A 51 -1.26 18.57 4.27
CA PRO A 51 -0.90 19.12 2.98
C PRO A 51 -0.57 18.02 1.96
N PHE A 52 -0.64 18.38 0.67
CA PHE A 52 -0.28 17.45 -0.39
C PHE A 52 1.20 17.07 -0.29
N PRO A 53 1.54 15.78 -0.24
CA PRO A 53 2.90 15.37 0.03
C PRO A 53 3.83 15.62 -1.15
N ARG A 54 5.11 15.86 -0.84
CA ARG A 54 6.16 16.17 -1.82
C ARG A 54 7.36 15.26 -1.64
N CYS A 55 7.95 14.85 -2.75
CA CYS A 55 9.19 14.09 -2.74
C CYS A 55 10.32 14.95 -2.17
N ARG A 56 11.04 14.46 -1.15
CA ARG A 56 12.20 15.19 -0.58
C ARG A 56 13.37 15.33 -1.55
N LYS A 57 13.48 14.43 -2.54
CA LYS A 57 14.56 14.41 -3.53
C LYS A 57 14.33 15.36 -4.71
N CYS A 58 13.11 15.39 -5.26
CA CYS A 58 12.82 16.18 -6.47
C CYS A 58 11.87 17.35 -6.24
N SER A 59 11.30 17.50 -5.05
CA SER A 59 10.28 18.48 -4.67
C SER A 59 8.96 18.41 -5.45
N GLY A 60 8.82 17.40 -6.33
CA GLY A 60 7.59 17.08 -7.04
C GLY A 60 6.50 16.58 -6.11
N LEU A 61 5.23 16.75 -6.50
CA LEU A 61 4.10 16.20 -5.76
C LEU A 61 4.13 14.68 -5.86
N LEU A 62 3.92 13.99 -4.73
CA LEU A 62 3.77 12.53 -4.77
C LEU A 62 2.39 12.17 -5.33
N THR A 63 2.29 10.98 -5.93
CA THR A 63 1.06 10.47 -6.50
C THR A 63 0.43 9.47 -5.55
N LEU A 64 -0.88 9.58 -5.32
CA LEU A 64 -1.62 8.60 -4.51
C LEU A 64 -1.58 7.24 -5.20
N PHE A 65 -1.11 6.23 -4.48
CA PHE A 65 -1.17 4.84 -4.91
C PHE A 65 -2.35 4.10 -4.26
N LEU A 66 -2.52 4.24 -2.94
CA LEU A 66 -3.55 3.57 -2.16
C LEU A 66 -4.17 4.53 -1.15
N GLN A 67 -5.48 4.49 -1.03
CA GLN A 67 -6.22 5.03 0.10
C GLN A 67 -7.14 3.95 0.64
N LEU A 68 -7.08 3.69 1.94
CA LEU A 68 -7.79 2.58 2.57
C LEU A 68 -8.28 2.98 3.97
N PRO A 69 -9.58 3.21 4.17
CA PRO A 69 -10.18 3.22 5.50
C PRO A 69 -9.84 1.91 6.21
N LEU A 70 -9.29 2.01 7.43
CA LEU A 70 -8.89 0.84 8.18
C LEU A 70 -10.10 -0.01 8.62
N GLY A 71 -11.28 0.58 8.74
CA GLY A 71 -12.54 -0.16 8.95
C GLY A 71 -13.06 -0.91 7.72
N ASP A 72 -12.47 -0.72 6.53
CA ASP A 72 -12.83 -1.42 5.29
C ASP A 72 -11.89 -2.60 4.99
N LEU A 73 -11.06 -3.00 5.96
CA LEU A 73 -10.25 -4.21 5.86
C LEU A 73 -11.16 -5.46 5.80
N PRO A 74 -10.68 -6.59 5.24
CA PRO A 74 -11.45 -7.83 5.22
C PRO A 74 -11.93 -8.22 6.63
N ALA A 75 -13.24 -8.11 6.88
CA ALA A 75 -13.82 -8.42 8.17
C ALA A 75 -13.81 -9.92 8.46
N GLY A 76 -13.58 -10.30 9.72
CA GLY A 76 -13.80 -11.66 10.21
C GLY A 76 -12.57 -12.57 10.31
N GLU A 77 -11.37 -12.04 10.09
CA GLU A 77 -10.13 -12.82 10.23
C GLU A 77 -9.43 -12.41 11.54
N GLU A 78 -9.30 -13.37 12.44
CA GLU A 78 -8.70 -13.22 13.77
C GLU A 78 -7.32 -12.55 13.69
N GLU A 79 -6.54 -12.87 12.65
CA GLU A 79 -5.22 -12.31 12.36
C GLU A 79 -5.23 -10.79 12.13
N LEU A 80 -6.22 -10.25 11.41
CA LEU A 80 -6.32 -8.80 11.16
C LEU A 80 -6.79 -8.05 12.42
N ARG A 81 -7.63 -8.69 13.24
CA ARG A 81 -8.03 -8.16 14.56
C ARG A 81 -6.88 -8.18 15.56
N ASP A 82 -6.05 -9.22 15.55
CA ASP A 82 -4.89 -9.37 16.42
C ASP A 82 -3.76 -8.41 16.07
N ALA A 83 -3.63 -8.04 14.79
CA ALA A 83 -2.73 -6.98 14.36
C ALA A 83 -3.08 -5.60 14.99
N GLY A 84 -4.29 -5.43 15.51
CA GLY A 84 -4.66 -4.31 16.37
C GLY A 84 -4.80 -2.95 15.67
N PHE A 85 -4.73 -2.88 14.34
CA PHE A 85 -4.76 -1.63 13.59
C PHE A 85 -6.04 -0.81 13.84
N GLU A 86 -7.22 -1.44 13.84
CA GLU A 86 -8.49 -0.75 14.10
C GLU A 86 -8.57 -0.19 15.53
N LYS A 87 -7.91 -0.85 16.51
CA LYS A 87 -7.84 -0.37 17.89
C LYS A 87 -6.83 0.76 18.06
N ALA A 88 -5.69 0.66 17.37
CA ALA A 88 -4.62 1.66 17.45
C ALA A 88 -4.97 2.94 16.68
N LEU A 89 -5.73 2.80 15.58
CA LEU A 89 -6.06 3.87 14.65
C LEU A 89 -7.56 3.79 14.26
N PRO A 90 -8.47 4.02 15.21
CA PRO A 90 -9.89 4.03 14.92
C PRO A 90 -10.23 5.13 13.92
N ASP A 91 -11.22 4.87 13.06
CA ASP A 91 -11.76 5.84 12.08
C ASP A 91 -10.68 6.53 11.24
N SER A 92 -9.61 5.80 10.93
CA SER A 92 -8.46 6.32 10.18
C SER A 92 -8.41 5.74 8.78
N ILE A 93 -7.92 6.55 7.84
CA ILE A 93 -7.69 6.20 6.46
C ILE A 93 -6.18 6.18 6.25
N LEU A 94 -5.65 5.01 5.90
CA LEU A 94 -4.27 4.86 5.46
C LEU A 94 -4.14 5.39 4.03
N GLN A 95 -3.10 6.19 3.79
CA GLN A 95 -2.76 6.69 2.47
C GLN A 95 -1.30 6.37 2.16
N LEU A 96 -1.06 5.85 0.95
CA LEU A 96 0.27 5.58 0.41
C LEU A 96 0.50 6.43 -0.83
N PHE A 97 1.57 7.20 -0.83
CA PHE A 97 1.96 8.09 -1.92
C PHE A 97 3.37 7.75 -2.41
N CYS A 98 3.60 7.79 -3.72
CA CYS A 98 4.91 7.54 -4.30
C CYS A 98 5.31 8.57 -5.36
N CYS A 99 6.62 8.79 -5.52
CA CYS A 99 7.18 9.65 -6.55
C CYS A 99 7.26 8.87 -7.87
N ILE A 100 6.60 9.37 -8.92
CA ILE A 100 6.57 8.71 -10.23
C ILE A 100 7.50 9.36 -11.26
N ASP A 101 8.39 10.25 -10.82
CA ASP A 101 9.39 10.88 -11.69
C ASP A 101 10.40 9.84 -12.17
N SER A 102 10.21 9.38 -13.40
CA SER A 102 11.01 8.34 -14.04
C SER A 102 12.41 8.81 -14.44
N GLU A 103 12.60 10.11 -14.66
CA GLU A 103 13.90 10.67 -15.03
C GLU A 103 14.83 10.66 -13.82
N LYS A 104 14.33 11.11 -12.67
CA LYS A 104 15.11 11.16 -11.42
C LYS A 104 15.14 9.84 -10.66
N LYS A 105 14.36 8.85 -11.11
CA LYS A 105 14.28 7.49 -10.54
C LYS A 105 14.14 7.50 -9.01
N CYS A 106 13.39 8.47 -8.48
CA CYS A 106 13.34 8.70 -7.03
C CYS A 106 12.72 7.50 -6.29
N PHE A 107 11.72 6.86 -6.88
CA PHE A 107 11.13 5.63 -6.32
C PHE A 107 12.15 4.49 -6.21
N LEU A 108 13.06 4.31 -7.17
CA LEU A 108 14.05 3.24 -7.07
C LEU A 108 15.06 3.48 -5.94
N ALA A 109 15.31 4.75 -5.59
CA ALA A 109 16.19 5.08 -4.48
C ALA A 109 15.61 4.65 -3.11
N THR A 110 14.31 4.36 -2.99
CA THR A 110 13.75 3.88 -1.71
C THR A 110 14.23 2.49 -1.33
N PHE A 111 14.72 1.70 -2.28
CA PHE A 111 15.29 0.38 -1.99
C PHE A 111 16.66 0.48 -1.30
N ASP A 112 17.42 1.52 -1.60
CA ASP A 112 18.74 1.78 -1.00
C ASP A 112 18.63 2.69 0.23
N ASP A 113 17.71 3.67 0.19
CA ASP A 113 17.49 4.67 1.23
C ASP A 113 15.98 4.85 1.47
N PRO A 114 15.39 4.14 2.46
CA PRO A 114 13.99 4.31 2.84
C PRO A 114 13.63 5.74 3.27
N GLU A 115 14.62 6.52 3.73
CA GLU A 115 14.45 7.90 4.16
C GLU A 115 14.59 8.91 3.01
N CYS A 116 14.76 8.47 1.76
CA CYS A 116 14.88 9.41 0.64
C CYS A 116 13.59 10.24 0.38
N GLY A 117 12.48 9.87 1.03
CA GLY A 117 11.21 10.60 0.98
C GLY A 117 10.54 10.55 -0.39
N ALA A 118 10.78 9.49 -1.18
CA ALA A 118 10.07 9.22 -2.42
C ALA A 118 8.82 8.34 -2.23
N LEU A 119 8.64 7.80 -1.01
CA LEU A 119 7.44 7.13 -0.53
C LEU A 119 6.96 7.87 0.73
N GLU A 120 5.67 8.12 0.84
CA GLU A 120 5.05 8.64 2.06
C GLU A 120 3.86 7.76 2.43
N ILE A 121 3.85 7.32 3.69
CA ILE A 121 2.75 6.56 4.28
C ILE A 121 2.23 7.40 5.43
N ARG A 122 0.91 7.64 5.45
CA ARG A 122 0.28 8.45 6.51
C ARG A 122 -1.12 7.98 6.80
N THR A 123 -1.65 8.43 7.92
CA THR A 123 -3.05 8.26 8.31
C THR A 123 -3.75 9.60 8.36
N VAL A 124 -5.01 9.63 7.92
CA VAL A 124 -5.90 10.79 8.04
C VAL A 124 -7.24 10.34 8.65
N PRO A 125 -7.90 11.15 9.49
CA PRO A 125 -9.23 10.80 10.01
C PRO A 125 -10.26 10.64 8.89
N ALA A 126 -11.17 9.69 9.00
CA ALA A 126 -12.22 9.43 8.01
C ALA A 126 -13.22 10.60 7.89
N GLY A 127 -13.42 11.35 8.98
CA GLY A 127 -14.25 12.57 9.01
C GLY A 127 -13.58 13.83 8.46
N THR A 128 -12.39 13.71 7.86
CA THR A 128 -11.66 14.86 7.32
C THR A 128 -12.45 15.54 6.22
N ALA A 129 -12.67 16.85 6.35
CA ALA A 129 -13.33 17.64 5.32
C ALA A 129 -12.44 17.72 4.06
N PRO A 130 -12.95 17.35 2.87
CA PRO A 130 -12.14 17.33 1.65
C PRO A 130 -11.81 18.74 1.18
N LEU A 131 -10.52 19.00 0.98
CA LEU A 131 -9.98 20.18 0.30
C LEU A 131 -9.71 19.90 -1.17
N ALA A 132 -9.62 20.97 -1.96
CA ALA A 132 -9.28 20.89 -3.37
C ALA A 132 -7.88 20.31 -3.57
N CYS A 133 -7.79 19.30 -4.44
CA CYS A 133 -6.53 18.73 -4.87
C CYS A 133 -5.83 19.68 -5.87
N PRO A 134 -4.51 19.93 -5.76
CA PRO A 134 -3.78 20.73 -6.73
C PRO A 134 -3.94 20.16 -8.16
N SER A 135 -4.24 21.00 -9.14
CA SER A 135 -4.44 20.59 -10.54
C SER A 135 -3.24 19.80 -11.11
N ARG A 136 -2.01 20.18 -10.74
CA ARG A 136 -0.79 19.45 -11.10
C ARG A 136 -0.74 18.03 -10.54
N ALA A 137 -1.30 17.77 -9.37
CA ALA A 137 -1.38 16.40 -8.83
C ALA A 137 -2.37 15.54 -9.61
N LEU A 138 -3.45 16.15 -10.13
CA LEU A 138 -4.44 15.43 -10.94
C LEU A 138 -3.89 15.03 -12.31
N SER A 139 -3.00 15.82 -12.90
CA SER A 139 -2.40 15.49 -14.20
C SER A 139 -1.48 14.26 -14.19
N THR A 140 -0.99 13.88 -13.00
CA THR A 140 -0.09 12.73 -12.82
C THR A 140 -0.73 11.62 -12.01
N ALA A 141 -2.03 11.72 -11.69
CA ALA A 141 -2.72 10.74 -10.88
C ALA A 141 -2.86 9.40 -11.61
N PHE A 142 -2.63 8.30 -10.89
CA PHE A 142 -3.04 6.98 -11.40
C PHE A 142 -4.57 6.95 -11.61
N PRO A 143 -5.07 6.22 -12.61
CA PRO A 143 -6.50 6.05 -12.80
C PRO A 143 -7.18 5.52 -11.54
N ALA A 144 -8.29 6.15 -11.14
CA ALA A 144 -9.01 5.75 -9.94
C ALA A 144 -9.67 4.36 -10.13
N ARG A 145 -9.43 3.47 -9.17
CA ARG A 145 -10.03 2.14 -9.09
C ARG A 145 -10.53 1.91 -7.67
N THR A 146 -11.85 2.01 -7.49
CA THR A 146 -12.49 1.83 -6.18
C THR A 146 -12.42 0.38 -5.77
N ILE A 147 -12.01 0.10 -4.54
CA ILE A 147 -12.02 -1.24 -3.97
C ILE A 147 -13.45 -1.50 -3.51
N ILE A 148 -14.08 -2.53 -4.06
CA ILE A 148 -15.48 -2.89 -3.78
C ILE A 148 -15.61 -4.19 -2.98
N GLY A 149 -14.48 -4.79 -2.62
CA GLY A 149 -14.43 -6.01 -1.86
C GLY A 149 -13.04 -6.64 -1.87
N TRP A 150 -12.93 -7.77 -1.19
CA TRP A 150 -11.69 -8.51 -1.02
C TRP A 150 -11.91 -9.96 -1.39
N GLU A 151 -10.97 -10.52 -2.15
CA GLU A 151 -10.93 -11.95 -2.48
C GLU A 151 -9.82 -12.60 -1.67
N ARG A 152 -10.17 -13.54 -0.79
CA ARG A 152 -9.18 -14.34 -0.06
C ARG A 152 -8.46 -15.26 -1.02
N ARG A 153 -7.12 -15.21 -1.00
CA ARG A 153 -6.23 -16.12 -1.72
C ARG A 153 -5.46 -16.95 -0.70
N GLN A 154 -5.28 -18.23 -1.01
CA GLN A 154 -4.71 -19.20 -0.07
C GLN A 154 -3.19 -19.13 0.04
N PHE A 155 -2.47 -18.54 -0.91
CA PHE A 155 -1.01 -18.66 -0.97
C PHE A 155 -0.35 -17.31 -1.30
N ASP A 156 0.17 -16.64 -0.26
CA ASP A 156 1.27 -15.69 -0.40
C ASP A 156 2.53 -16.35 0.14
N TYR A 157 3.47 -16.64 -0.74
CA TYR A 157 4.75 -17.23 -0.38
C TYR A 157 5.74 -16.12 -0.03
N PRO A 158 6.63 -16.32 0.96
CA PRO A 158 7.62 -15.33 1.30
C PRO A 158 8.50 -15.00 0.09
N SER A 159 8.72 -13.71 -0.11
CA SER A 159 9.73 -13.22 -1.05
C SER A 159 11.13 -13.69 -0.64
N PHE A 160 12.07 -13.63 -1.58
CA PHE A 160 13.48 -13.96 -1.29
C PHE A 160 14.03 -13.13 -0.11
N CYS A 161 13.64 -11.86 -0.02
CA CYS A 161 14.04 -10.98 1.08
C CYS A 161 13.44 -11.44 2.43
N GLU A 162 12.18 -11.85 2.47
CA GLU A 162 11.53 -12.37 3.69
C GLU A 162 12.17 -13.68 4.17
N LEU A 163 12.63 -14.53 3.25
CA LEU A 163 13.36 -15.76 3.57
C LEU A 163 14.76 -15.53 4.15
N SER A 164 15.34 -14.35 3.95
CA SER A 164 16.71 -14.02 4.41
C SER A 164 16.77 -13.48 5.84
N ILE A 165 15.61 -13.22 6.45
CA ILE A 165 15.46 -12.64 7.80
C ILE A 165 15.02 -13.70 8.83
N ALA A 166 14.64 -14.89 8.38
CA ALA A 166 14.23 -16.04 9.21
C ALA A 166 15.44 -16.92 9.59
#